data_AF-A0A1Q8YI51-F1
#
_entry.id   AF-A0A1Q8YI51-F1
#
_cell.length_a   1.000
_cell.length_b   1.000
_cell.length_c   1.000
_cell.angle_alpha   90.00
_cell.angle_beta   90.00
_cell.angle_gamma   90.00
#
_symmetry.space_group_name_H-M   'P 1'
#
loop_
_entity.id
_entity.type
_entity.pdbx_description
1 polymer ?
#
loop_
_entity_poly.entity_id
_entity_poly.type
_entity_poly.pdbx_seq_one_letter_code
_entity_poly.pdbx_strand_id
1 'polypeptide(L)'
;MQSADFAENVDVLLALARSQRCALMCAEVVLWRCHRSLIADALSLRGVRVENITGPRGRKPHVLTSFAYVEGLKVTYPAIDLPQGQVPT
;
A
#
# COMPACT_ATOMS: atom_id res chain seq x y z
N MET A 1 5.69 2.24 10.48
CA MET A 1 4.74 2.67 9.42
C MET A 1 3.99 3.93 9.83
N GLN A 2 3.33 4.00 10.99
CA GLN A 2 2.69 5.26 11.43
C GLN A 2 3.65 6.20 12.19
N SER A 3 4.79 6.56 11.57
CA SER A 3 5.74 7.55 12.10
C SER A 3 5.63 8.88 11.36
N ALA A 4 6.20 9.95 11.92
CA ALA A 4 6.29 11.25 11.24
C ALA A 4 7.01 11.15 9.89
N ASP A 5 8.19 10.51 9.87
CA ASP A 5 8.97 10.31 8.65
C ASP A 5 8.18 9.60 7.55
N PHE A 6 7.36 8.60 7.91
CA PHE A 6 6.54 7.92 6.92
C PHE A 6 5.47 8.84 6.34
N ALA A 7 4.79 9.61 7.19
CA ALA A 7 3.77 10.55 6.75
C ALA A 7 4.37 11.60 5.81
N GLU A 8 5.52 12.17 6.15
CA GLU A 8 6.25 13.13 5.31
C GLU A 8 6.61 12.54 3.94
N ASN A 9 7.17 11.33 3.92
CA ASN A 9 7.53 10.67 2.66
C ASN A 9 6.31 10.31 1.80
N VAL A 10 5.16 9.97 2.41
CA VAL A 10 3.91 9.79 1.68
C VAL A 10 3.44 11.10 1.05
N ASP A 11 3.56 12.22 1.75
CA ASP A 11 3.16 13.53 1.22
C ASP A 11 4.08 13.99 0.07
N VAL A 12 5.38 13.69 0.14
CA VAL A 12 6.32 13.87 -0.99
C VAL A 12 5.89 13.05 -2.20
N LEU A 13 5.54 11.77 -2.00
CA LEU A 13 5.04 10.91 -3.07
C LEU A 13 3.73 11.41 -3.66
N LEU A 14 2.82 11.95 -2.84
CA LEU A 14 1.58 12.57 -3.32
C LEU A 14 1.87 13.78 -4.21
N ALA A 15 2.78 14.65 -3.80
CA ALA A 15 3.15 15.83 -4.58
C ALA A 15 3.72 15.43 -5.95
N LEU A 16 4.56 14.38 -6.00
CA LEU A 16 5.08 13.82 -7.24
C LEU A 16 3.97 13.20 -8.10
N ALA A 17 3.08 12.42 -7.51
CA ALA A 17 1.98 11.76 -8.23
C ALA A 17 0.96 12.75 -8.82
N ARG A 18 0.88 13.98 -8.27
CA ARG A 18 0.05 15.07 -8.80
C ARG A 18 0.65 15.74 -10.02
N SER A 19 1.98 15.78 -10.14
CA SER A 19 2.67 16.43 -11.26
C SER A 19 3.00 15.46 -12.40
N GLN A 20 3.17 14.18 -12.10
CA GLN A 20 3.58 13.17 -13.09
C GLN A 20 3.10 11.76 -12.75
N ARG A 21 3.19 10.87 -13.73
CA ARG A 21 2.90 9.44 -13.54
C ARG A 21 4.07 8.79 -12.81
N CYS A 22 3.84 8.36 -11.57
CA CYS A 22 4.84 7.68 -10.76
C CYS A 22 4.66 6.16 -10.76
N ALA A 23 5.77 5.43 -10.74
CA ALA A 23 5.80 4.00 -10.46
C ALA A 23 6.69 3.76 -9.24
N LEU A 24 6.14 3.15 -8.19
CA LEU A 24 6.90 2.74 -7.01
C LEU A 24 7.28 1.27 -7.16
N MET A 25 8.58 0.99 -7.24
CA MET A 25 9.09 -0.38 -7.33
C MET A 25 9.57 -0.84 -5.96
N CYS A 26 9.11 -2.02 -5.53
CA CYS A 26 9.62 -2.69 -4.34
C CYS A 26 10.73 -3.67 -4.74
N ALA A 27 11.72 -3.88 -3.88
CA ALA A 27 12.87 -4.74 -4.20
C ALA A 27 12.50 -6.23 -4.26
N GLU A 28 11.39 -6.63 -3.65
CA GLU A 28 10.97 -8.03 -3.59
C GLU A 28 10.00 -8.36 -4.72
N VAL A 29 10.28 -9.48 -5.40
CA VAL A 29 9.40 -10.04 -6.44
C VAL A 29 8.05 -10.52 -5.84
N VAL A 30 8.07 -10.93 -4.58
CA VAL A 30 6.94 -11.60 -3.91
C VAL A 30 6.00 -10.60 -3.23
N LEU A 31 4.75 -10.54 -3.69
CA LEU A 31 3.68 -9.62 -3.24
C LEU A 31 3.41 -9.61 -1.73
N TRP A 32 3.51 -10.74 -1.04
CA TRP A 32 3.24 -10.85 0.40
C TRP A 32 4.48 -10.66 1.28
N ARG A 33 5.66 -10.51 0.68
CA ARG A 33 6.92 -10.25 1.41
C ARG A 33 7.34 -8.79 1.33
N CYS A 34 6.63 -7.98 0.54
CA CYS A 34 6.95 -6.57 0.39
C CYS A 34 5.96 -5.69 1.14
N HIS A 35 6.47 -4.54 1.59
CA HIS A 35 5.68 -3.52 2.28
C HIS A 35 4.87 -2.64 1.32
N ARG A 36 4.81 -2.97 0.01
CA ARG A 36 4.16 -2.11 -1.00
C ARG A 36 2.68 -1.89 -0.72
N SER A 37 1.99 -2.88 -0.16
CA SER A 37 0.57 -2.76 0.19
C SER A 37 0.37 -1.68 1.26
N LEU A 38 1.31 -1.53 2.19
CA LEU A 38 1.27 -0.51 3.24
C LEU A 38 1.29 0.91 2.63
N ILE A 39 2.16 1.13 1.66
CA ILE A 39 2.27 2.42 0.95
C ILE A 39 1.04 2.66 0.08
N ALA A 40 0.58 1.62 -0.63
CA ALA A 40 -0.60 1.69 -1.49
C ALA A 40 -1.88 2.03 -0.71
N ASP A 41 -2.07 1.43 0.47
CA ASP A 41 -3.17 1.76 1.38
C ASP A 41 -3.12 3.23 1.80
N ALA A 42 -1.94 3.71 2.26
CA ALA A 42 -1.76 5.08 2.72
C ALA A 42 -2.04 6.12 1.61
N LEU A 43 -1.64 5.85 0.37
CA LEU A 43 -1.91 6.69 -0.79
C LEU A 43 -3.39 6.65 -1.20
N SER A 44 -4.01 5.46 -1.16
CA SER A 44 -5.42 5.28 -1.51
C SER A 44 -6.34 6.02 -0.55
N LEU A 45 -6.05 6.00 0.76
CA LEU A 45 -6.78 6.78 1.77
C LEU A 45 -6.67 8.30 1.56
N ARG A 46 -5.60 8.76 0.90
CA ARG A 46 -5.39 10.17 0.54
C ARG A 46 -5.98 10.53 -0.83
N GLY A 47 -6.80 9.65 -1.41
CA GLY A 47 -7.57 9.90 -2.64
C GLY A 47 -6.77 9.69 -3.93
N VAL A 48 -5.59 9.09 -3.87
CA VAL A 48 -4.81 8.77 -5.07
C VAL A 48 -5.18 7.39 -5.59
N ARG A 49 -5.49 7.29 -6.89
CA ARG A 49 -5.70 6.00 -7.55
C ARG A 49 -4.37 5.27 -7.67
N VAL A 50 -4.21 4.19 -6.91
CA VAL A 50 -3.07 3.28 -7.00
C VAL A 50 -3.44 2.06 -7.84
N GLU A 51 -2.54 1.64 -8.72
CA GLU A 51 -2.68 0.42 -9.51
C GLU A 51 -1.45 -0.47 -9.32
N ASN A 52 -1.69 -1.75 -9.02
CA ASN A 52 -0.65 -2.78 -8.93
C ASN A 52 -0.31 -3.26 -10.34
N ILE A 53 0.96 -3.12 -10.74
CA ILE A 53 1.48 -3.68 -11.99
C ILE A 53 1.72 -5.18 -11.77
N THR A 54 0.94 -6.01 -12.47
CA THR A 54 0.98 -7.48 -12.33
C THR A 54 1.72 -8.16 -13.48
N GLY A 55 2.23 -7.40 -14.45
CA GLY A 55 3.00 -7.91 -15.59
C GLY A 55 3.06 -6.89 -16.74
N PRO A 56 3.63 -7.27 -17.90
CA PRO A 56 3.91 -6.33 -19.01
C PRO A 56 2.70 -5.56 -19.55
N ARG A 57 1.50 -6.14 -19.42
CA ARG A 57 0.23 -5.52 -19.86
C ARG A 57 -0.84 -5.52 -18.76
N GLY A 58 -0.48 -5.98 -17.56
CA GLY A 58 -1.42 -6.20 -16.47
C GLY A 58 -1.32 -5.11 -15.41
N ARG A 59 -2.43 -4.44 -15.14
CA ARG A 59 -2.59 -3.58 -13.96
C ARG A 59 -3.94 -3.83 -13.32
N LYS A 60 -3.97 -3.82 -11.99
CA LYS A 60 -5.22 -3.95 -11.21
C LYS A 60 -5.30 -2.79 -10.22
N PRO A 61 -6.47 -2.17 -10.04
CA PRO A 61 -6.67 -1.21 -8.96
C PRO A 61 -6.24 -1.82 -7.62
N HIS A 62 -5.57 -1.02 -6.80
CA HIS A 62 -5.29 -1.41 -5.43
C HIS A 62 -6.60 -1.50 -4.64
N VAL A 63 -6.72 -2.54 -3.83
CA VAL A 63 -7.83 -2.71 -2.91
C VAL A 63 -7.23 -2.60 -1.52
N LEU A 64 -7.85 -1.80 -0.66
CA LEU A 64 -7.41 -1.61 0.71
C LEU A 64 -7.24 -2.98 1.37
N THR A 65 -6.11 -3.18 2.05
CA THR A 65 -5.83 -4.44 2.76
C THR A 65 -7.00 -4.77 3.70
N SER A 66 -7.60 -5.96 3.54
CA SER A 66 -8.91 -6.29 4.13
C SER A 66 -8.97 -6.24 5.65
N PHE A 67 -7.85 -6.49 6.31
CA PHE A 67 -7.71 -6.44 7.78
C PHE A 67 -7.14 -5.11 8.30
N ALA A 68 -6.99 -4.10 7.43
CA ALA A 68 -6.50 -2.80 7.85
C ALA A 68 -7.57 -2.04 8.66
N TYR A 69 -7.16 -1.47 9.79
CA TYR A 69 -7.98 -0.56 10.57
C TYR A 69 -7.64 0.89 10.20
N VAL A 70 -8.67 1.66 9.87
CA VAL A 70 -8.53 3.04 9.35
C VAL A 70 -9.17 4.04 10.30
N GLU A 71 -8.42 5.05 10.67
CA GLU A 71 -8.88 6.22 11.44
C GLU A 71 -8.43 7.49 10.70
N GLY A 72 -9.35 8.09 9.94
CA GLY A 72 -9.01 9.19 9.03
C GLY A 72 -7.98 8.75 7.98
N LEU A 73 -6.77 9.33 8.03
CA LEU A 73 -5.65 9.00 7.14
C LEU A 73 -4.64 8.00 7.75
N LYS A 74 -4.87 7.61 9.01
CA LYS A 74 -4.03 6.65 9.74
C LYS A 74 -4.53 5.24 9.44
N VAL A 75 -3.62 4.37 9.01
CA VAL A 75 -3.90 2.96 8.73
C VAL A 75 -3.02 2.06 9.58
N THR A 76 -3.63 1.11 10.25
CA THR A 76 -2.94 0.17 11.13
C THR A 76 -3.31 -1.26 10.78
N TYR A 77 -2.41 -2.19 11.07
CA TYR A 77 -2.52 -3.59 10.68
C TYR A 77 -2.40 -4.41 11.96
N PRO A 78 -3.50 -4.58 12.71
CA PRO A 78 -3.45 -5.41 13.90
C PRO A 78 -3.04 -6.83 13.51
N ALA A 79 -2.20 -7.46 14.33
CA ALA A 79 -1.98 -8.88 14.20
C ALA A 79 -3.33 -9.56 14.44
N ILE A 80 -3.90 -10.14 13.40
CA ILE A 80 -4.95 -11.13 13.59
C ILE A 80 -4.21 -12.36 14.10
N ASP A 81 -4.63 -12.90 15.25
CA ASP A 81 -4.27 -14.26 15.68
C ASP A 81 -4.87 -15.24 14.66
N LEU A 82 -4.24 -15.34 13.49
CA LEU A 82 -4.49 -16.41 12.55
C LEU A 82 -3.70 -17.61 13.07
N PRO A 83 -4.31 -18.78 13.30
CA PRO A 83 -3.55 -19.99 13.54
C PRO A 83 -2.53 -20.15 12.41
N GLN A 84 -1.25 -20.28 12.78
CA GLN A 84 -0.15 -20.35 11.83
C GLN A 84 -0.41 -21.48 10.82
N GLY A 85 -0.66 -21.12 9.56
CA GLY A 85 -0.80 -22.11 8.48
C GLY A 85 -1.88 -21.86 7.42
N GLN A 86 -2.75 -20.85 7.55
CA GLN A 86 -3.81 -20.65 6.56
C GLN A 86 -3.54 -19.40 5.69
N VAL A 87 -3.14 -19.63 4.44
CA VAL A 87 -3.14 -18.61 3.38
C VAL A 87 -4.59 -18.38 2.95
N PRO A 88 -5.10 -17.13 2.89
CA PRO A 88 -6.42 -16.88 2.30
C PRO A 88 -6.36 -17.22 0.81
N THR A 89 -7.24 -18.13 0.37
CA THR A 89 -7.37 -18.56 -1.03
C THR A 89 -7.97 -17.46 -1.89
#